data_AF-A0AAD3N5W1-F1
#
_entry.id   AF-A0AAD3N5W1-F1
#
_cell.length_a   1.000
_cell.length_b   1.000
_cell.length_c   1.000
_cell.angle_alpha   90.00
_cell.angle_beta   90.00
_cell.angle_gamma   90.00
#
_symmetry.space_group_name_H-M   'P 1'
#
loop_
_entity.id
_entity.type
_entity.pdbx_description
1 polymer ?
#
loop_
_entity_poly.entity_id
_entity_poly.type
_entity_poly.pdbx_seq_one_letter_code
_entity_poly.pdbx_strand_id
1 'polypeptide(L)'
;MIANQVEMGMKNHEIIPVSLLSSIASLKHGGCNKILRELVKHKLVVYERTKTVQGYRLNYGGYDYLALKTLCSREVIISVGNQMGVGKESDIYIVASPNEEQYALKLHRLGRTSFRNLKNKRDYHKHRKNMSWLYLSRLSAMKEFAYMKALYDRGFPVPKPVDYNRHAVVMELINGYPLCQIHELQDPPALYNEFMELMNLTPGRERQYKQII
;
A
#
# COMPACT_ATOMS: atom_id res chain seq x y z
N MET A 1 -12.58 3.96 -15.12
CA MET A 1 -13.51 3.99 -13.96
C MET A 1 -13.38 5.31 -13.24
N ILE A 2 -14.48 5.96 -12.80
CA ILE A 2 -14.45 7.29 -12.18
C ILE A 2 -13.52 7.38 -10.97
N ALA A 3 -13.40 6.33 -10.15
CA ALA A 3 -12.50 6.34 -9.00
C ALA A 3 -11.02 6.56 -9.36
N ASN A 4 -10.55 6.12 -10.54
CA ASN A 4 -9.20 6.45 -11.02
C ASN A 4 -9.05 7.95 -11.33
N GLN A 5 -10.12 8.60 -11.79
CA GLN A 5 -10.12 10.04 -12.05
C GLN A 5 -10.15 10.84 -10.74
N VAL A 6 -10.84 10.32 -9.71
CA VAL A 6 -10.74 10.84 -8.34
C VAL A 6 -9.29 10.72 -7.84
N GLU A 7 -8.64 9.56 -7.99
CA GLU A 7 -7.22 9.43 -7.63
C GLU A 7 -6.32 10.43 -8.37
N MET A 8 -6.55 10.61 -9.68
CA MET A 8 -5.74 11.52 -10.49
C MET A 8 -5.92 12.97 -10.07
N GLY A 9 -7.15 13.40 -9.80
CA GLY A 9 -7.44 14.74 -9.26
C GLY A 9 -6.81 14.95 -7.88
N MET A 10 -6.70 13.89 -7.07
CA MET A 10 -6.13 13.93 -5.71
C MET A 10 -4.62 14.23 -5.70
N LYS A 11 -3.95 14.20 -6.86
CA LYS A 11 -2.55 14.63 -6.99
C LYS A 11 -2.39 16.14 -6.72
N ASN A 12 -3.41 16.92 -7.06
CA ASN A 12 -3.36 18.39 -7.01
C ASN A 12 -4.39 19.01 -6.05
N HIS A 13 -5.51 18.31 -5.79
CA HIS A 13 -6.61 18.81 -4.96
C HIS A 13 -6.98 17.79 -3.87
N GLU A 14 -7.17 18.21 -2.62
CA GLU A 14 -7.59 17.29 -1.56
C GLU A 14 -9.06 16.83 -1.74
N ILE A 15 -9.92 17.75 -2.17
CA ILE A 15 -11.32 17.52 -2.51
C ILE A 15 -11.52 17.94 -3.96
N ILE A 16 -12.14 17.08 -4.77
CA ILE A 16 -12.25 17.28 -6.22
C ILE A 16 -13.69 17.65 -6.58
N PRO A 17 -13.92 18.85 -7.14
CA PRO A 17 -15.24 19.26 -7.59
C PRO A 17 -15.82 18.34 -8.67
N VAL A 18 -17.14 18.21 -8.70
CA VAL A 18 -17.86 17.39 -9.69
C VAL A 18 -17.66 17.90 -11.11
N SER A 19 -17.57 19.22 -11.30
CA SER A 19 -17.27 19.82 -12.59
C SER A 19 -15.93 19.31 -13.12
N LEU A 20 -14.89 19.34 -12.29
CA LEU A 20 -13.57 18.84 -12.63
C LEU A 20 -13.58 17.33 -12.90
N LEU A 21 -14.25 16.53 -12.06
CA LEU A 21 -14.39 15.08 -12.29
C LEU A 21 -15.10 14.76 -13.59
N SER A 22 -16.13 15.52 -13.95
CA SER A 22 -16.88 15.33 -15.19
C SER A 22 -16.02 15.63 -16.41
N SER A 23 -15.21 16.70 -16.35
CA SER A 23 -14.25 17.04 -17.42
C SER A 23 -13.16 15.98 -17.58
N ILE A 24 -12.55 15.52 -16.48
CA ILE A 24 -11.46 14.53 -16.52
C ILE A 24 -11.98 13.15 -16.94
N ALA A 25 -13.19 12.77 -16.52
CA ALA A 25 -13.76 11.46 -16.84
C ALA A 25 -14.22 11.30 -18.29
N SER A 26 -14.29 12.39 -19.06
CA SER A 26 -14.77 12.39 -20.46
C SER A 26 -16.11 11.65 -20.63
N LEU A 27 -16.97 11.68 -19.62
CA LEU A 27 -18.27 11.03 -19.64
C LEU A 27 -19.31 11.96 -20.26
N LYS A 28 -20.26 11.39 -21.02
CA LYS A 28 -21.44 12.13 -21.50
C LYS A 28 -22.16 12.78 -20.30
N HIS A 29 -22.58 14.03 -20.47
CA HIS A 29 -23.19 14.85 -19.41
C HIS A 29 -24.30 14.07 -18.66
N GLY A 30 -24.23 14.08 -17.32
CA GLY A 30 -25.25 13.50 -16.42
C GLY A 30 -24.87 12.17 -15.74
N GLY A 31 -24.08 11.30 -16.39
CA GLY A 31 -23.75 9.96 -15.84
C GLY A 31 -22.81 9.97 -14.63
N CYS A 32 -21.97 11.00 -14.53
CA CYS A 32 -20.94 11.10 -13.48
C CYS A 32 -21.53 11.12 -12.07
N ASN A 33 -22.60 11.89 -11.85
CA ASN A 33 -23.25 12.00 -10.54
C ASN A 33 -23.88 10.68 -10.07
N LYS A 34 -24.48 9.91 -10.99
CA LYS A 34 -25.07 8.61 -10.67
C LYS A 34 -24.00 7.64 -10.17
N ILE A 35 -22.87 7.58 -10.88
CA ILE A 35 -21.75 6.70 -10.50
C ILE A 35 -21.11 7.17 -9.21
N LEU A 36 -20.91 8.48 -9.00
CA LEU A 36 -20.34 9.01 -7.76
C LEU A 36 -21.22 8.68 -6.54
N ARG A 37 -22.55 8.80 -6.66
CA ARG A 37 -23.47 8.36 -5.59
C ARG A 37 -23.34 6.87 -5.31
N GLU A 38 -23.21 6.05 -6.35
CA GLU A 38 -23.01 4.61 -6.18
C GLU A 38 -21.68 4.30 -5.48
N LEU A 39 -20.59 4.96 -5.87
CA LEU A 39 -19.29 4.82 -5.20
C LEU A 39 -19.34 5.26 -3.73
N VAL A 40 -20.14 6.27 -3.38
CA VAL A 40 -20.36 6.66 -1.97
C VAL A 40 -21.11 5.56 -1.21
N LYS A 41 -22.16 4.95 -1.80
CA LYS A 41 -22.90 3.85 -1.16
C LYS A 41 -21.99 2.68 -0.83
N HIS A 42 -21.08 2.33 -1.73
CA HIS A 42 -20.07 1.29 -1.52
C HIS A 42 -18.87 1.75 -0.68
N LYS A 43 -18.91 2.97 -0.11
CA LYS A 43 -17.85 3.56 0.72
C LYS A 43 -16.48 3.61 0.02
N LEU A 44 -16.45 3.74 -1.30
CA LEU A 44 -15.21 3.86 -2.09
C LEU A 44 -14.76 5.31 -2.22
N VAL A 45 -15.70 6.26 -2.20
CA VAL A 45 -15.41 7.69 -2.20
C VAL A 45 -16.21 8.36 -1.10
N VAL A 46 -15.72 9.50 -0.62
CA VAL A 46 -16.38 10.33 0.39
C VAL A 46 -16.75 11.65 -0.26
N TYR A 47 -18.01 12.04 -0.11
CA TYR A 47 -18.45 13.39 -0.42
C TYR A 47 -18.10 14.31 0.75
N GLU A 48 -17.45 15.44 0.45
CA GLU A 48 -17.04 16.41 1.46
C GLU A 48 -17.39 17.82 1.00
N ARG A 49 -17.91 18.62 1.94
CA ARG A 49 -18.30 20.00 1.72
C ARG A 49 -17.64 20.88 2.78
N THR A 50 -16.69 21.70 2.35
CA THR A 50 -16.07 22.74 3.17
C THR A 50 -16.71 24.10 2.84
N LYS A 51 -16.27 25.17 3.52
CA LYS A 51 -16.75 26.54 3.25
C LYS A 51 -16.44 26.99 1.81
N THR A 52 -15.38 26.47 1.21
CA THR A 52 -14.86 26.95 -0.09
C THR A 52 -14.96 25.92 -1.21
N VAL A 53 -15.00 24.62 -0.89
CA VAL A 53 -14.97 23.55 -1.90
C VAL A 53 -15.98 22.46 -1.53
N GLN A 54 -16.71 21.99 -2.53
CA GLN A 54 -17.57 20.81 -2.43
C GLN A 54 -17.17 19.80 -3.50
N GLY A 55 -17.09 18.53 -3.13
CA GLY A 55 -16.64 17.51 -4.06
C GLY A 55 -16.41 16.16 -3.42
N TYR A 56 -15.59 15.35 -4.07
CA TYR A 56 -15.32 13.98 -3.68
C TYR A 56 -13.82 13.75 -3.48
N ARG A 57 -13.49 12.82 -2.59
CA ARG A 57 -12.14 12.27 -2.44
C ARG A 57 -12.19 10.77 -2.17
N LEU A 58 -11.06 10.10 -2.35
CA LEU A 58 -10.91 8.70 -1.95
C LEU A 58 -10.72 8.60 -0.43
N ASN A 59 -11.23 7.49 0.10
CA ASN A 59 -10.83 6.96 1.41
C ASN A 59 -9.96 5.71 1.20
N TYR A 60 -9.56 5.06 2.30
CA TYR A 60 -8.77 3.83 2.23
C TYR A 60 -9.48 2.69 1.49
N GLY A 61 -10.78 2.47 1.73
CA GLY A 61 -11.53 1.41 1.04
C GLY A 61 -11.58 1.57 -0.48
N GLY A 62 -11.76 2.80 -0.97
CA GLY A 62 -11.62 3.10 -2.40
C GLY A 62 -10.22 2.86 -2.93
N TYR A 63 -9.21 3.23 -2.15
CA TYR A 63 -7.81 3.05 -2.53
C TYR A 63 -7.43 1.56 -2.58
N ASP A 64 -7.94 0.75 -1.64
CA ASP A 64 -7.82 -0.71 -1.62
C ASP A 64 -8.45 -1.32 -2.86
N TYR A 65 -9.69 -0.93 -3.16
CA TYR A 65 -10.40 -1.44 -4.31
C TYR A 65 -9.64 -1.15 -5.61
N LEU A 66 -9.09 0.05 -5.77
CA LEU A 66 -8.25 0.38 -6.91
C LEU A 66 -6.97 -0.46 -6.96
N ALA A 67 -6.33 -0.68 -5.82
CA ALA A 67 -5.13 -1.51 -5.73
C ALA A 67 -5.42 -2.95 -6.15
N LEU A 68 -6.39 -3.58 -5.49
CA LEU A 68 -6.86 -4.95 -5.73
C LEU A 68 -7.31 -5.14 -7.18
N LYS A 69 -8.13 -4.24 -7.72
CA LYS A 69 -8.59 -4.32 -9.11
C LYS A 69 -7.43 -4.37 -10.10
N THR A 70 -6.36 -3.62 -9.83
CA THR A 70 -5.18 -3.63 -10.71
C THR A 70 -4.43 -4.96 -10.59
N LEU A 71 -4.24 -5.46 -9.36
CA LEU A 71 -3.58 -6.75 -9.12
C LEU A 71 -4.37 -7.91 -9.75
N CYS A 72 -5.70 -7.86 -9.70
CA CYS A 72 -6.57 -8.82 -10.41
C CYS A 72 -6.42 -8.71 -11.93
N SER A 73 -6.39 -7.49 -12.49
CA SER A 73 -6.19 -7.32 -13.93
C SER A 73 -4.81 -7.74 -14.44
N ARG A 74 -3.83 -7.86 -13.54
CA ARG A 74 -2.49 -8.40 -13.82
C ARG A 74 -2.40 -9.89 -13.53
N GLU A 75 -3.51 -10.54 -13.18
CA GLU A 75 -3.58 -11.97 -12.86
C GLU A 75 -2.70 -12.38 -11.67
N VAL A 76 -2.35 -11.43 -10.78
CA VAL A 76 -1.55 -11.69 -9.57
C VAL A 76 -2.41 -12.30 -8.46
N ILE A 77 -3.64 -11.81 -8.31
CA ILE A 77 -4.60 -12.27 -7.31
C ILE A 77 -5.98 -12.48 -7.94
N ILE A 78 -6.67 -13.54 -7.57
CA ILE A 78 -8.06 -13.82 -7.97
C ILE A 78 -9.01 -13.80 -6.78
N SER A 79 -8.52 -14.16 -5.59
CA SER A 79 -9.32 -14.20 -4.37
C SER A 79 -8.57 -13.61 -3.18
N VAL A 80 -9.34 -13.10 -2.22
CA VAL A 80 -8.84 -12.59 -0.94
C VAL A 80 -9.43 -13.49 0.15
N GLY A 81 -8.54 -14.10 0.93
CA GLY A 81 -8.87 -14.96 2.05
C GLY A 81 -8.86 -14.20 3.38
N ASN A 82 -8.57 -14.93 4.44
CA ASN A 82 -8.62 -14.42 5.81
C ASN A 82 -7.55 -13.34 6.07
N GLN A 83 -7.90 -12.43 6.96
CA GLN A 83 -6.95 -11.48 7.52
C GLN A 83 -6.05 -12.19 8.53
N MET A 84 -4.74 -12.25 8.24
CA MET A 84 -3.76 -12.84 9.15
C MET A 84 -3.39 -11.92 10.30
N GLY A 85 -3.34 -10.61 10.04
CA GLY A 85 -2.87 -9.65 11.03
C GLY A 85 -3.30 -8.23 10.74
N VAL A 86 -3.68 -7.52 11.80
CA VAL A 86 -3.89 -6.08 11.80
C VAL A 86 -2.73 -5.46 12.56
N GLY A 87 -1.81 -4.82 11.85
CA GLY A 87 -0.74 -4.02 12.45
C GLY A 87 -1.17 -2.58 12.69
N LYS A 88 -0.34 -1.83 13.44
CA LYS A 88 -0.52 -0.39 13.63
C LYS A 88 -0.49 0.40 12.33
N GLU A 89 0.26 -0.07 11.34
CA GLU A 89 0.58 0.65 10.10
C GLU A 89 0.28 -0.15 8.83
N SER A 90 -0.21 -1.38 8.95
CA SER A 90 -0.60 -2.20 7.79
C SER A 90 -1.59 -3.28 8.17
N ASP A 91 -2.34 -3.76 7.18
CA ASP A 91 -3.18 -4.96 7.28
C ASP A 91 -2.57 -6.05 6.39
N ILE A 92 -2.55 -7.30 6.87
CA ILE A 92 -2.03 -8.46 6.12
C ILE A 92 -3.17 -9.45 5.87
N TYR A 93 -3.35 -9.83 4.61
CA TYR A 93 -4.36 -10.77 4.13
C TYR A 93 -3.70 -11.92 3.39
N ILE A 94 -4.30 -13.10 3.46
CA ILE A 94 -3.98 -14.19 2.53
C ILE A 94 -4.71 -13.88 1.22
N VAL A 95 -4.03 -14.07 0.09
CA VAL A 95 -4.63 -13.98 -1.25
C VAL A 95 -4.20 -15.19 -2.06
N ALA A 96 -4.99 -15.56 -3.06
CA ALA A 96 -4.61 -16.62 -3.99
C ALA A 96 -4.51 -16.07 -5.41
N SER A 97 -3.57 -16.61 -6.18
CA SER A 97 -3.45 -16.36 -7.63
C SER A 97 -4.44 -17.24 -8.42
N PRO A 98 -4.60 -16.99 -9.73
CA PRO A 98 -5.38 -17.86 -10.62
C PRO A 98 -4.89 -19.32 -10.64
N ASN A 99 -3.62 -19.57 -10.29
CA ASN A 99 -3.02 -20.90 -10.23
C ASN A 99 -3.16 -21.56 -8.85
N GLU A 100 -4.03 -21.03 -7.98
CA GLU A 100 -4.27 -21.50 -6.60
C GLU A 100 -3.09 -21.37 -5.63
N GLU A 101 -1.98 -20.75 -6.06
CA GLU A 101 -0.86 -20.42 -5.18
C GLU A 101 -1.25 -19.31 -4.20
N GLN A 102 -0.90 -19.49 -2.93
CA GLN A 102 -1.19 -18.55 -1.86
C GLN A 102 -0.04 -17.55 -1.63
N TYR A 103 -0.42 -16.30 -1.40
CA TYR A 103 0.48 -15.18 -1.16
C TYR A 103 -0.01 -14.35 0.03
N ALA A 104 0.89 -13.53 0.57
CA ALA A 104 0.55 -12.50 1.55
C ALA A 104 0.37 -11.15 0.83
N LEU A 105 -0.80 -10.53 1.03
CA LEU A 105 -1.10 -9.17 0.63
C LEU A 105 -0.99 -8.24 1.83
N LYS A 106 -0.05 -7.30 1.76
CA LYS A 106 0.12 -6.24 2.76
C LYS A 106 -0.44 -4.92 2.23
N LEU A 107 -1.40 -4.35 2.95
CA LEU A 107 -1.96 -3.02 2.68
C LEU A 107 -1.43 -2.01 3.68
N HIS A 108 -0.71 -0.98 3.22
CA HIS A 108 -0.16 0.06 4.10
C HIS A 108 -1.25 1.05 4.57
N ARG A 109 -1.27 1.35 5.86
CA ARG A 109 -2.27 2.16 6.57
C ARG A 109 -1.63 3.28 7.38
N LEU A 110 -0.90 4.18 6.73
CA LEU A 110 -0.29 5.30 7.46
C LEU A 110 -1.37 6.24 8.01
N GLY A 111 -1.16 6.73 9.23
CA GLY A 111 -2.10 7.65 9.89
C GLY A 111 -3.31 6.99 10.57
N ARG A 112 -3.32 5.65 10.71
CA ARG A 112 -4.33 4.93 11.53
C ARG A 112 -4.18 5.24 13.02
N THR A 113 -2.94 5.28 13.49
CA THR A 113 -2.57 5.88 14.77
C THR A 113 -2.01 7.28 14.52
N SER A 114 -2.29 8.21 15.41
CA SER A 114 -2.04 9.65 15.32
C SER A 114 -0.54 10.01 15.28
N PHE A 115 0.15 9.66 14.19
CA PHE A 115 1.48 10.18 13.88
C PHE A 115 1.37 11.61 13.34
N ARG A 116 1.03 12.58 14.20
CA ARG A 116 1.02 14.01 13.84
C ARG A 116 2.37 14.47 13.24
N ASN A 117 3.48 13.80 13.58
CA ASN A 117 4.83 14.18 13.20
C ASN A 117 5.33 13.62 11.86
N LEU A 118 4.66 12.65 11.23
CA LEU A 118 5.17 12.04 9.99
C LEU A 118 5.05 12.97 8.77
N LYS A 119 4.04 13.86 8.77
CA LYS A 119 3.83 14.86 7.71
C LYS A 119 4.96 15.90 7.62
N ASN A 120 5.81 16.01 8.65
CA ASN A 120 6.88 17.01 8.72
C ASN A 120 8.26 16.47 8.29
N LYS A 121 8.37 15.17 7.95
CA LYS A 121 9.66 14.58 7.55
C LYS A 121 10.00 14.92 6.08
N ARG A 122 11.06 15.72 5.89
CA ARG A 122 11.58 16.26 4.60
C ARG A 122 11.64 15.26 3.45
N ASP A 123 11.97 13.99 3.70
CA ASP A 123 12.10 12.96 2.65
C ASP A 123 10.82 12.71 1.83
N TYR A 124 9.65 13.02 2.40
CA TYR A 124 8.38 12.86 1.69
C TYR A 124 8.00 14.09 0.84
N HIS A 125 8.65 15.24 1.05
CA HIS A 125 8.30 16.53 0.45
C HIS A 125 8.88 16.73 -0.97
N LYS A 126 8.78 15.74 -1.86
CA LYS A 126 9.10 15.88 -3.30
C LYS A 126 8.13 16.87 -4.01
N HIS A 127 8.07 18.13 -3.57
CA HIS A 127 7.50 19.32 -4.21
C HIS A 127 5.95 19.40 -4.27
N ARG A 128 5.23 18.70 -3.38
CA ARG A 128 3.75 18.75 -3.34
C ARG A 128 3.20 19.62 -2.21
N LYS A 129 2.16 20.42 -2.54
CA LYS A 129 1.46 21.30 -1.61
C LYS A 129 0.61 20.56 -0.57
N ASN A 130 0.05 19.39 -0.92
CA ASN A 130 -0.80 18.58 -0.03
C ASN A 130 -0.33 17.13 0.04
N MET A 131 -0.13 16.61 1.24
CA MET A 131 0.31 15.23 1.50
C MET A 131 -0.82 14.42 2.15
N SER A 132 -1.52 13.61 1.36
CA SER A 132 -2.55 12.71 1.90
C SER A 132 -1.90 11.46 2.52
N TRP A 133 -2.56 10.88 3.51
CA TRP A 133 -2.14 9.60 4.10
C TRP A 133 -2.11 8.45 3.08
N LEU A 134 -2.99 8.50 2.06
CA LEU A 134 -2.97 7.55 0.94
C LEU A 134 -1.67 7.65 0.14
N TYR A 135 -1.20 8.87 -0.13
CA TYR A 135 0.04 9.09 -0.85
C TYR A 135 1.26 8.63 -0.05
N LEU A 136 1.31 8.91 1.25
CA LEU A 136 2.37 8.42 2.13
C LEU A 136 2.38 6.88 2.19
N SER A 137 1.20 6.27 2.26
CA SER A 137 1.07 4.80 2.23
C SER A 137 1.58 4.21 0.92
N ARG A 138 1.34 4.88 -0.21
CA ARG A 138 1.91 4.49 -1.51
C ARG A 138 3.44 4.55 -1.53
N LEU A 139 4.03 5.63 -1.00
CA LEU A 139 5.49 5.76 -0.95
C LEU A 139 6.13 4.71 -0.04
N SER A 140 5.48 4.40 1.08
CA SER A 140 5.91 3.34 2.00
C SER A 140 5.91 1.96 1.33
N ALA A 141 4.82 1.59 0.64
CA ALA A 141 4.73 0.33 -0.11
C ALA A 141 5.78 0.23 -1.23
N MET A 142 5.98 1.31 -1.99
CA MET A 142 6.98 1.36 -3.06
C MET A 142 8.40 1.15 -2.51
N LYS A 143 8.73 1.79 -1.39
CA LYS A 143 10.04 1.64 -0.74
C LYS A 143 10.23 0.23 -0.17
N GLU A 144 9.19 -0.33 0.46
CA GLU A 144 9.23 -1.70 0.99
C GLU A 144 9.46 -2.74 -0.12
N PHE A 145 8.70 -2.67 -1.21
CA PHE A 145 8.88 -3.59 -2.35
C PHE A 145 10.28 -3.46 -2.97
N ALA A 146 10.79 -2.23 -3.13
CA ALA A 146 12.12 -2.01 -3.68
C ALA A 146 13.23 -2.62 -2.82
N TYR A 147 13.15 -2.49 -1.50
CA TYR A 147 14.11 -3.13 -0.59
C TYR A 147 13.97 -4.65 -0.58
N MET A 148 12.74 -5.16 -0.50
CA MET A 148 12.48 -6.60 -0.51
C MET A 148 13.06 -7.26 -1.76
N LYS A 149 12.85 -6.65 -2.94
CA LYS A 149 13.45 -7.09 -4.19
C LYS A 149 14.98 -7.05 -4.15
N ALA A 150 15.55 -5.93 -3.71
CA ALA A 150 16.99 -5.77 -3.63
C ALA A 150 17.68 -6.76 -2.66
N LEU A 151 16.98 -7.19 -1.61
CA LEU A 151 17.44 -8.18 -0.63
C LEU A 151 17.28 -9.60 -1.19
N TYR A 152 16.12 -9.91 -1.78
CA TYR A 152 15.84 -11.20 -2.39
C TYR A 152 16.82 -11.53 -3.52
N ASP A 153 17.06 -10.57 -4.43
CA ASP A 153 18.01 -10.71 -5.54
C ASP A 153 19.46 -10.94 -5.06
N ARG A 154 19.77 -10.62 -3.80
CA ARG A 154 21.08 -10.83 -3.17
C ARG A 154 21.15 -12.10 -2.32
N GLY A 155 20.10 -12.93 -2.31
CA GLY A 155 20.06 -14.18 -1.56
C GLY A 155 19.81 -14.02 -0.06
N PHE A 156 19.33 -12.85 0.40
CA PHE A 156 18.89 -12.71 1.79
C PHE A 156 17.61 -13.52 2.01
N PRO A 157 17.39 -14.09 3.22
CA PRO A 157 16.19 -14.85 3.57
C PRO A 157 15.01 -13.91 3.82
N VAL A 158 14.48 -13.32 2.76
CA VAL A 158 13.29 -12.46 2.77
C VAL A 158 12.20 -13.08 1.90
N PRO A 159 10.90 -12.77 2.14
CA PRO A 159 9.83 -13.24 1.27
C PRO A 159 10.09 -12.86 -0.19
N LYS A 160 9.82 -13.77 -1.13
CA LYS A 160 9.87 -13.45 -2.56
C LYS A 160 8.87 -12.33 -2.89
N PRO A 161 9.31 -11.20 -3.45
CA PRO A 161 8.41 -10.14 -3.90
C PRO A 161 7.68 -10.56 -5.18
N VAL A 162 6.37 -10.37 -5.24
CA VAL A 162 5.54 -10.76 -6.39
C VAL A 162 5.15 -9.55 -7.22
N ASP A 163 4.39 -8.62 -6.65
CA ASP A 163 3.99 -7.36 -7.30
C ASP A 163 3.67 -6.30 -6.24
N TYR A 164 3.59 -5.04 -6.65
CA TYR A 164 3.06 -3.97 -5.82
C TYR A 164 2.20 -3.02 -6.67
N ASN A 165 1.20 -2.44 -6.02
CA ASN A 165 0.40 -1.40 -6.65
C ASN A 165 -0.17 -0.45 -5.59
N ARG A 166 0.01 0.86 -5.80
CA ARG A 166 -0.40 1.88 -4.83
C ARG A 166 0.22 1.59 -3.46
N HIS A 167 -0.59 1.32 -2.44
CA HIS A 167 -0.17 1.00 -1.07
C HIS A 167 -0.25 -0.51 -0.77
N ALA A 168 -0.45 -1.35 -1.80
CA ALA A 168 -0.50 -2.80 -1.69
C ALA A 168 0.81 -3.42 -2.14
N VAL A 169 1.30 -4.40 -1.38
CA VAL A 169 2.46 -5.25 -1.70
C VAL A 169 2.02 -6.70 -1.62
N VAL A 170 2.29 -7.48 -2.66
CA VAL A 170 2.08 -8.94 -2.69
C VAL A 170 3.44 -9.61 -2.61
N MET A 171 3.57 -10.55 -1.67
CA MET A 171 4.81 -11.28 -1.39
C MET A 171 4.49 -12.74 -1.06
N GLU A 172 5.52 -13.58 -1.09
CA GLU A 172 5.46 -14.97 -0.63
C GLU A 172 4.84 -15.09 0.76
N LEU A 173 3.98 -16.10 0.92
CA LEU A 173 3.41 -16.45 2.21
C LEU A 173 4.39 -17.36 2.96
N ILE A 174 5.02 -16.83 4.01
CA ILE A 174 5.88 -17.62 4.90
C ILE A 174 5.02 -18.31 5.94
N ASN A 175 5.05 -19.64 5.96
CA ASN A 175 4.43 -20.44 7.02
C ASN A 175 5.39 -20.55 8.20
N GLY A 176 5.21 -19.70 9.20
CA GLY A 176 6.04 -19.69 10.39
C GLY A 176 5.45 -18.82 11.50
N TYR A 177 6.10 -18.86 12.66
CA TYR A 177 5.69 -18.10 13.83
C TYR A 177 6.65 -16.93 14.07
N PRO A 178 6.15 -15.75 14.49
CA PRO A 178 6.99 -14.72 15.04
C PRO A 178 7.82 -15.27 16.21
N LEU A 179 9.12 -14.93 16.25
CA LEU A 179 10.04 -15.41 17.30
C LEU A 179 9.53 -15.13 18.73
N CYS A 180 8.76 -14.05 18.94
CA CYS A 180 8.16 -13.72 20.24
C CYS A 180 7.07 -14.70 20.71
N GLN A 181 6.58 -15.58 19.83
CA GLN A 181 5.62 -16.64 20.16
C GLN A 181 6.30 -17.99 20.41
N ILE A 182 7.62 -18.07 20.27
CA ILE A 182 8.38 -19.29 20.46
C ILE A 182 8.80 -19.40 21.94
N HIS A 183 8.40 -20.50 22.59
CA HIS A 183 8.69 -20.75 24.01
C HIS A 183 10.00 -21.49 24.23
N GLU A 184 10.35 -22.42 23.33
CA GLU A 184 11.55 -23.24 23.41
C GLU A 184 12.24 -23.29 22.05
N LEU A 185 13.57 -23.19 22.08
CA LEU A 185 14.44 -23.29 20.92
C LEU A 185 15.33 -24.52 21.10
N GLN A 186 15.44 -25.33 20.05
CA GLN A 186 16.30 -26.51 20.06
C GLN A 186 17.79 -26.13 20.15
N ASP A 187 18.22 -25.10 19.41
CA ASP A 187 19.60 -24.63 19.39
C ASP A 187 19.66 -23.08 19.38
N PRO A 188 19.59 -22.45 20.57
CA PRO A 188 19.70 -21.00 20.68
C PRO A 188 21.04 -20.42 20.17
N PRO A 189 22.22 -21.03 20.47
CA PRO A 189 23.50 -20.54 19.94
C PRO A 189 23.58 -20.50 18.41
N ALA A 190 23.10 -21.54 17.72
CA ALA A 190 23.11 -21.55 16.26
C ALA A 190 22.23 -20.44 15.67
N LEU A 191 21.01 -20.28 16.19
CA LEU A 191 20.09 -19.22 15.73
C LEU A 191 20.66 -17.81 15.99
N TYR A 192 21.33 -17.61 17.13
CA TYR A 192 22.00 -16.35 17.44
C TYR A 192 23.09 -16.03 16.41
N ASN A 193 23.92 -17.02 16.07
CA ASN A 193 24.98 -16.84 15.07
C ASN A 193 24.40 -16.48 13.70
N GLU A 194 23.33 -17.15 13.27
CA GLU A 194 22.64 -16.85 12.02
C GLU A 194 22.14 -15.39 11.99
N PHE A 195 21.54 -14.90 13.08
CA PHE A 195 21.12 -13.50 13.16
C PHE A 195 22.29 -12.52 13.14
N MET A 196 23.40 -12.83 13.81
CA MET A 196 24.60 -11.99 13.80
C MET A 196 25.23 -11.94 12.40
N GLU A 197 25.27 -13.05 11.67
CA GLU A 197 25.73 -13.09 10.28
C GLU A 197 24.84 -12.23 9.37
N LEU A 198 23.52 -12.35 9.47
CA LEU A 198 22.58 -11.51 8.72
C LEU A 198 22.78 -10.02 9.01
N MET A 199 22.98 -9.64 10.27
CA MET A 199 23.25 -8.25 10.66
C MET A 199 24.61 -7.74 10.16
N ASN A 200 25.62 -8.60 10.08
CA ASN A 200 26.97 -8.26 9.57
C ASN A 200 27.05 -8.20 8.04
N LEU A 201 26.10 -8.81 7.33
CA LEU A 201 25.96 -8.70 5.88
C LEU A 201 25.31 -7.36 5.45
N THR A 202 24.57 -6.71 6.35
CA THR A 202 23.94 -5.41 6.13
C THR A 202 24.82 -4.13 6.19
N PRO A 203 25.95 -3.99 6.93
CA PRO A 203 26.55 -2.67 7.20
C PRO A 203 27.45 -2.12 6.08
N GLY A 204 27.78 -2.89 5.04
CA GLY A 204 28.84 -2.52 4.08
C GLY A 204 28.41 -1.76 2.82
N ARG A 205 27.11 -1.54 2.55
CA ARG A 205 26.63 -1.02 1.24
C ARG A 205 25.67 0.18 1.32
N GLU A 206 25.68 0.95 2.40
CA GLU A 206 24.82 2.14 2.55
C GLU A 206 24.94 3.18 1.41
N ARG A 207 26.10 3.26 0.73
CA ARG A 207 26.26 4.17 -0.42
C ARG A 207 25.46 3.74 -1.66
N GLN A 208 25.17 2.46 -1.84
CA GLN A 208 24.46 1.96 -3.03
C GLN A 208 22.93 2.06 -2.89
N TYR A 209 22.40 2.07 -1.65
CA TYR A 209 20.96 2.17 -1.40
C TYR A 209 20.40 3.59 -1.51
N LYS A 210 21.26 4.63 -1.48
CA LYS A 210 20.86 6.01 -1.79
C LYS A 210 20.59 6.24 -3.28
N GLN A 211 21.04 5.35 -4.17
CA GLN A 211 20.85 5.48 -5.62
C GLN A 211 19.57 4.79 -6.15
N ILE A 212 18.82 4.09 -5.28
CA ILE A 212 17.59 3.38 -5.65
C ILE A 212 16.32 4.18 -5.25
N ILE A 213 16.45 5.39 -4.66
CA ILE A 213 15.32 6.22 -4.15
C ILE A 213 15.24 7.61 -4.80
#